data_AF-A0A966VFI0-F1
#
_entry.id   AF-A0A966VFI0-F1
#
_cell.length_a   1.000
_cell.length_b   1.000
_cell.length_c   1.000
_cell.angle_alpha   90.00
_cell.angle_beta   90.00
_cell.angle_gamma   90.00
#
_symmetry.space_group_name_H-M   'P 1'
#
loop_
_entity.id
_entity.type
_entity.pdbx_description
1 polymer ?
#
loop_
_entity_poly.entity_id
_entity_poly.type
_entity_poly.pdbx_seq_one_letter_code
_entity_poly.pdbx_strand_id
1 'polypeptide(L)'
;LEPGVFLIPAHATRFPPPSSSDPLQTPVFRNGAWGFAQDHRGEIWYDPGTGMPVAITEFGDPALLGLVKDKPNLPAPVPPRISMAQCKAQLAILGVLDTVEAILAATSQQSVQGKVAYIFWQESYEVNRNSPLVNAMASHPSLNWNAAYVDDLFRQAAQIKV
;
A
#
# COMPACT_ATOMS: atom_id res chain seq x y z
N LEU A 1 18.30 -52.38 26.53
CA LEU A 1 17.25 -51.75 27.34
C LEU A 1 16.85 -52.73 28.43
N GLU A 2 16.85 -52.31 29.68
CA GLU A 2 16.38 -53.16 30.78
C GLU A 2 14.85 -53.38 30.66
N PRO A 3 14.32 -54.54 31.08
CA PRO A 3 12.87 -54.77 31.13
C PRO A 3 12.17 -53.66 31.91
N GLY A 4 11.19 -52.98 31.28
CA GLY A 4 10.47 -51.85 31.87
C GLY A 4 11.08 -50.46 31.62
N VAL A 5 12.26 -50.38 31.00
CA VAL A 5 12.89 -49.11 30.63
C VAL A 5 12.65 -48.80 29.16
N PHE A 6 11.84 -47.76 28.92
CA PHE A 6 11.56 -47.24 27.58
C PHE A 6 12.45 -46.03 27.27
N LEU A 7 13.06 -46.04 26.09
CA LEU A 7 13.70 -44.85 25.54
C LEU A 7 12.64 -43.78 25.31
N ILE A 8 12.94 -42.56 25.78
CA ILE A 8 12.17 -41.39 25.39
C ILE A 8 12.68 -40.99 24.00
N PRO A 9 11.81 -40.88 22.98
CA PRO A 9 12.22 -40.37 21.68
C PRO A 9 12.86 -38.99 21.80
N ALA A 10 13.75 -38.66 20.86
CA ALA A 10 14.25 -37.30 20.75
C ALA A 10 13.06 -36.31 20.65
N HIS A 11 13.16 -35.18 21.35
CA HIS A 11 12.13 -34.13 21.43
C HIS A 11 10.82 -34.50 22.16
N ALA A 12 10.79 -35.61 22.90
CA ALA A 12 9.68 -35.93 23.82
C ALA A 12 10.05 -35.62 25.29
N THR A 13 9.03 -35.41 26.13
CA THR A 13 9.18 -35.16 27.58
C THR A 13 8.23 -36.04 28.38
N ARG A 14 8.64 -36.40 29.61
CA ARG A 14 7.80 -37.10 30.59
C ARG A 14 7.01 -36.16 31.50
N PHE A 15 7.32 -34.86 31.44
CA PHE A 15 6.63 -33.85 32.23
C PHE A 15 5.34 -33.43 31.51
N PRO A 16 4.16 -33.51 32.14
CA PRO A 16 2.91 -33.07 31.50
C PRO A 16 2.96 -31.56 31.21
N PRO A 17 2.35 -31.09 30.10
CA PRO A 17 2.25 -29.66 29.84
C PRO A 17 1.45 -28.95 30.93
N PRO A 18 1.86 -27.76 31.36
CA PRO A 18 1.05 -26.95 32.27
C PRO A 18 -0.23 -26.49 31.58
N SER A 19 -1.30 -26.29 32.35
CA SER A 19 -2.52 -25.66 31.85
C SER A 19 -2.34 -24.14 31.76
N SER A 20 -2.81 -23.53 30.67
CA SER A 20 -2.94 -22.08 30.54
C SER A 20 -4.38 -21.66 30.89
N SER A 21 -4.54 -20.55 31.61
CA SER A 21 -5.83 -19.85 31.74
C SER A 21 -6.06 -18.83 30.63
N ASP A 22 -5.02 -18.49 29.88
CA ASP A 22 -5.06 -17.56 28.75
C ASP A 22 -5.25 -18.34 27.45
N PRO A 23 -6.35 -18.14 26.71
CA PRO A 23 -6.62 -18.84 25.46
C PRO A 23 -5.66 -18.46 24.32
N LEU A 24 -4.92 -17.35 24.45
CA LEU A 24 -3.89 -16.94 23.49
C LEU A 24 -2.50 -17.48 23.86
N GLN A 25 -2.40 -18.42 24.79
CA GLN A 25 -1.12 -19.03 25.17
C GLN A 25 -1.14 -20.54 25.03
N THR A 26 -0.01 -21.08 24.61
CA THR A 26 0.20 -22.50 24.42
C THR A 26 1.49 -22.96 25.10
N PRO A 27 1.50 -24.12 25.78
CA PRO A 27 2.68 -24.62 26.46
C PRO A 27 3.71 -25.13 25.43
N VAL A 28 4.96 -24.70 25.56
CA VAL A 28 6.08 -25.11 24.69
C VAL A 28 7.21 -25.65 25.56
N PHE A 29 7.72 -26.84 25.22
CA PHE A 29 8.85 -27.46 25.93
C PHE A 29 10.16 -27.12 25.22
N ARG A 30 11.06 -26.35 25.87
CA ARG A 30 12.38 -25.96 25.34
C ARG A 30 13.42 -26.06 26.45
N ASN A 31 14.64 -26.49 26.09
CA ASN A 31 15.79 -26.55 27.00
C ASN A 31 15.50 -27.27 28.33
N GLY A 32 14.68 -28.32 28.30
CA GLY A 32 14.34 -29.12 29.48
C GLY A 32 13.26 -28.52 30.39
N ALA A 33 12.60 -27.43 30.01
CA ALA A 33 11.55 -26.79 30.81
C ALA A 33 10.31 -26.42 29.98
N TRP A 34 9.16 -26.37 30.64
CA TRP A 34 7.94 -25.81 30.07
C TRP A 34 7.96 -24.28 30.17
N GLY A 35 7.55 -23.62 29.10
CA GLY A 35 7.18 -22.21 29.08
C GLY A 35 5.89 -22.01 28.31
N PHE A 36 5.45 -20.76 28.19
CA PHE A 36 4.31 -20.38 27.36
C PHE A 36 4.77 -19.51 26.19
N ALA A 37 4.17 -19.73 25.03
CA ALA A 37 4.28 -18.84 23.88
C ALA A 37 2.89 -18.34 23.52
N GLN A 38 2.80 -17.14 22.93
CA GLN A 38 1.55 -16.68 22.34
C GLN A 38 1.15 -17.59 21.18
N ASP A 39 -0.14 -17.84 21.05
CA ASP A 39 -0.72 -18.69 20.02
C ASP A 39 -1.79 -17.90 19.25
N HIS A 40 -1.34 -17.33 18.13
CA HIS A 40 -2.20 -16.66 17.16
C HIS A 40 -2.44 -17.53 15.92
N ARG A 41 -2.10 -18.83 15.99
CA ARG A 41 -2.17 -19.70 14.81
C ARG A 41 -3.61 -19.85 14.33
N GLY A 42 -3.78 -19.82 13.01
CA GLY A 42 -5.09 -19.81 12.36
C GLY A 42 -5.74 -18.43 12.27
N GLU A 43 -5.18 -17.40 12.91
CA GLU A 43 -5.56 -16.01 12.65
C GLU A 43 -4.98 -15.51 11.33
N ILE A 44 -5.63 -14.49 10.75
CA ILE A 44 -5.11 -13.71 9.63
C ILE A 44 -4.72 -12.34 10.16
N TRP A 45 -3.47 -11.97 9.91
CA TRP A 45 -2.93 -10.64 10.16
C TRP A 45 -2.52 -10.01 8.82
N TYR A 46 -2.16 -8.73 8.81
CA TYR A 46 -1.89 -7.99 7.58
C TYR A 46 -0.51 -7.33 7.60
N ASP A 47 0.14 -7.35 6.44
CA ASP A 47 1.29 -6.49 6.20
C ASP A 47 0.80 -5.02 6.10
N PRO A 48 1.30 -4.10 6.94
CA PRO A 48 0.79 -2.73 7.01
C PRO A 48 1.11 -1.89 5.76
N GLY A 49 2.12 -2.26 4.96
CA GLY A 49 2.53 -1.50 3.77
C GLY A 49 1.78 -1.91 2.51
N THR A 50 1.41 -3.19 2.40
CA THR A 50 0.76 -3.77 1.21
C THR A 50 -0.70 -4.15 1.44
N GLY A 51 -1.11 -4.30 2.70
CA GLY A 51 -2.46 -4.76 3.07
C GLY A 51 -2.69 -6.23 2.73
N MET A 52 -1.63 -6.97 2.38
CA MET A 52 -1.70 -8.39 2.05
C MET A 52 -1.96 -9.22 3.32
N PRO A 53 -2.88 -10.21 3.26
CA PRO A 53 -3.14 -11.10 4.38
C PRO A 53 -1.99 -12.09 4.58
N VAL A 54 -1.67 -12.36 5.84
CA VAL A 54 -0.66 -13.32 6.30
C VAL A 54 -1.32 -14.26 7.29
N ALA A 55 -1.37 -15.55 6.95
CA ALA A 55 -1.87 -16.58 7.86
C ALA A 55 -0.79 -16.92 8.88
N ILE A 56 -1.14 -16.89 10.17
CA ILE A 56 -0.21 -17.24 11.23
C ILE A 56 -0.19 -18.76 11.42
N THR A 57 0.98 -19.37 11.23
CA THR A 57 1.19 -20.82 11.38
C THR A 57 2.13 -21.18 12.52
N GLU A 58 2.91 -20.20 13.00
CA GLU A 58 3.91 -20.37 14.05
C GLU A 58 3.47 -19.73 15.36
N PHE A 59 4.08 -20.18 16.46
CA PHE A 59 3.92 -19.56 17.76
C PHE A 59 4.63 -18.22 17.87
N GLY A 60 4.11 -17.34 18.72
CA GLY A 60 4.68 -16.02 19.00
C GLY A 60 3.70 -14.91 18.70
N ASP A 61 4.15 -13.69 18.98
CA ASP A 61 3.41 -12.45 18.71
C ASP A 61 3.64 -12.00 17.26
N PRO A 62 2.62 -12.02 16.38
CA PRO A 62 2.76 -11.53 15.01
C PRO A 62 3.12 -10.04 14.93
N ALA A 63 2.83 -9.24 15.97
CA ALA A 63 3.21 -7.83 16.01
C ALA A 63 4.73 -7.64 16.04
N LEU A 64 5.49 -8.60 16.60
CA LEU A 64 6.95 -8.59 16.55
C LEU A 64 7.51 -8.81 15.14
N LEU A 65 6.69 -9.34 14.23
CA LEU A 65 6.99 -9.44 12.80
C LEU A 65 6.54 -8.20 12.00
N GLY A 66 6.03 -7.17 12.69
CA GLY A 66 5.51 -5.94 12.07
C GLY A 66 4.12 -6.10 11.45
N LEU A 67 3.41 -7.18 11.75
CA LEU A 67 2.05 -7.41 11.24
C LEU A 67 1.02 -6.68 12.10
N VAL A 68 -0.10 -6.32 11.49
CA VAL A 68 -1.24 -5.69 12.17
C VAL A 68 -2.49 -6.57 12.10
N LYS A 69 -3.29 -6.56 13.15
CA LYS A 69 -4.49 -7.40 13.25
C LYS A 69 -5.60 -6.94 12.30
N ASP A 70 -5.80 -5.63 12.23
CA ASP A 70 -6.82 -5.03 11.37
C ASP A 70 -6.25 -4.76 9.98
N LYS A 71 -7.08 -4.99 8.95
CA LYS A 71 -6.69 -4.68 7.58
C LYS A 71 -6.42 -3.18 7.47
N PRO A 72 -5.21 -2.75 7.06
CA PRO A 72 -4.90 -1.34 6.93
C PRO A 72 -5.75 -0.70 5.83
N ASN A 73 -6.23 0.53 6.07
CA ASN A 73 -6.87 1.33 5.04
C ASN A 73 -5.81 2.01 4.18
N LEU A 74 -5.35 1.31 3.14
CA LEU A 74 -4.39 1.87 2.20
C LEU A 74 -5.06 2.82 1.21
N PRO A 75 -4.38 3.91 0.79
CA PRO A 75 -4.89 4.75 -0.28
C PRO A 75 -5.19 3.90 -1.52
N ALA A 76 -6.28 4.21 -2.22
CA ALA A 76 -6.58 3.56 -3.49
C ALA A 76 -5.36 3.68 -4.42
N PRO A 77 -5.07 2.66 -5.24
CA PRO A 77 -3.98 2.73 -6.19
C PRO A 77 -4.17 3.93 -7.12
N VAL A 78 -3.09 4.65 -7.43
CA VAL A 78 -3.16 5.79 -8.35
C VAL A 78 -3.49 5.25 -9.74
N PRO A 79 -4.57 5.72 -10.38
CA PRO A 79 -4.88 5.34 -11.75
C PRO A 79 -3.73 5.76 -12.67
N PRO A 80 -3.17 4.86 -13.50
CA PRO A 80 -2.08 5.22 -14.40
C PRO A 80 -2.53 6.16 -15.51
N ARG A 81 -3.84 6.16 -15.81
CA ARG A 81 -4.49 6.95 -16.86
C ARG A 81 -5.87 7.40 -16.39
N ILE A 82 -6.27 8.59 -16.80
CA ILE A 82 -7.63 9.13 -16.68
C ILE A 82 -8.04 9.73 -18.02
N SER A 83 -9.34 9.90 -18.27
CA SER A 83 -9.76 10.61 -19.48
C SER A 83 -9.39 12.10 -19.39
N MET A 84 -9.20 12.75 -20.54
CA MET A 84 -8.98 14.21 -20.57
C MET A 84 -10.15 14.97 -19.93
N ALA A 85 -11.38 14.47 -20.12
CA ALA A 85 -12.57 15.07 -19.50
C ALA A 85 -12.51 15.01 -17.96
N GLN A 86 -12.14 13.86 -17.39
CA GLN A 86 -11.93 13.71 -15.95
C GLN A 86 -10.81 14.63 -15.43
N CYS A 87 -9.69 14.71 -16.15
CA CYS A 87 -8.57 15.60 -15.81
C CYS A 87 -9.00 17.07 -15.77
N LYS A 88 -9.63 17.56 -16.85
CA LYS A 88 -10.09 18.95 -16.94
C LYS A 88 -11.18 19.24 -15.91
N ALA A 89 -12.13 18.33 -15.69
CA ALA A 89 -13.17 18.49 -14.68
C ALA A 89 -12.56 18.62 -13.27
N GLN A 90 -11.59 17.77 -12.91
CA GLN A 90 -10.93 17.85 -11.61
C GLN A 90 -10.13 19.15 -11.45
N LEU A 91 -9.40 19.57 -12.48
CA LEU A 91 -8.69 20.85 -12.46
C LEU A 91 -9.64 22.05 -12.33
N ALA A 92 -10.83 21.97 -12.93
CA ALA A 92 -11.87 22.98 -12.79
C ALA A 92 -12.45 23.01 -11.37
N ILE A 93 -12.73 21.84 -10.77
CA ILE A 93 -13.17 21.72 -9.37
C ILE A 93 -12.14 22.34 -8.41
N LEU A 94 -10.86 22.14 -8.70
CA LEU A 94 -9.75 22.72 -7.93
C LEU A 94 -9.50 24.21 -8.24
N GLY A 95 -10.19 24.79 -9.22
CA GLY A 95 -10.03 26.20 -9.62
C GLY A 95 -8.70 26.53 -10.29
N VAL A 96 -7.97 25.52 -10.81
CA VAL A 96 -6.63 25.68 -11.39
C VAL A 96 -6.59 25.43 -12.90
N LEU A 97 -7.71 25.02 -13.51
CA LEU A 97 -7.78 24.72 -14.95
C LEU A 97 -7.28 25.90 -15.80
N ASP A 98 -7.80 27.10 -15.56
CA ASP A 98 -7.42 28.31 -16.31
C ASP A 98 -5.92 28.62 -16.19
N THR A 99 -5.34 28.35 -15.02
CA THR A 99 -3.89 28.52 -14.79
C THR A 99 -3.09 27.52 -15.61
N VAL A 100 -3.50 26.25 -15.64
CA VAL A 100 -2.87 25.20 -16.46
C VAL A 100 -2.95 25.56 -17.95
N GLU A 101 -4.12 25.97 -18.42
CA GLU A 101 -4.33 26.32 -19.83
C GLU A 101 -3.52 27.55 -20.24
N ALA A 102 -3.43 28.57 -19.38
CA ALA A 102 -2.59 29.74 -19.61
C ALA A 102 -1.09 29.38 -19.71
N ILE A 103 -0.59 28.50 -18.84
CA ILE A 103 0.80 28.02 -18.87
C ILE A 103 1.08 27.28 -20.19
N LEU A 104 0.19 26.36 -20.58
CA LEU A 104 0.35 25.60 -21.83
C LEU A 104 0.30 26.50 -23.06
N ALA A 105 -0.62 27.46 -23.09
CA ALA A 105 -0.71 28.45 -24.16
C ALA A 105 0.58 29.28 -24.27
N ALA A 106 1.11 29.80 -23.17
CA ALA A 106 2.36 30.57 -23.16
C ALA A 106 3.57 29.72 -23.59
N THR A 107 3.68 28.49 -23.08
CA THR A 107 4.78 27.57 -23.41
C THR A 107 4.77 27.17 -24.89
N SER A 108 3.59 27.07 -25.50
CA SER A 108 3.44 26.77 -26.93
C SER A 108 4.08 27.82 -27.85
N GLN A 109 4.21 29.06 -27.40
CA GLN A 109 4.83 30.13 -28.19
C GLN A 109 6.36 30.12 -28.11
N GLN A 110 6.93 29.44 -27.12
CA GLN A 110 8.36 29.52 -26.80
C GLN A 110 9.19 28.38 -27.43
N SER A 111 8.57 27.23 -27.76
CA SER A 111 9.30 26.08 -28.31
C SER A 111 8.41 25.13 -29.11
N VAL A 112 9.03 24.32 -29.98
CA VAL A 112 8.33 23.23 -30.70
C VAL A 112 7.76 22.20 -29.72
N GLN A 113 8.51 21.86 -28.67
CA GLN A 113 8.04 20.95 -27.62
C GLN A 113 6.82 21.50 -26.89
N GLY A 114 6.78 22.81 -26.64
CA GLY A 114 5.59 23.48 -26.09
C GLY A 114 4.37 23.37 -27.00
N LYS A 115 4.55 23.51 -28.32
CA LYS A 115 3.46 23.31 -29.30
C LYS A 115 2.95 21.87 -29.27
N VAL A 116 3.86 20.90 -29.22
CA VAL A 116 3.49 19.48 -29.12
C VAL A 116 2.72 19.21 -27.81
N ALA A 117 3.18 19.73 -26.67
CA ALA A 117 2.48 19.63 -25.39
C ALA A 117 1.06 20.22 -25.45
N TYR A 118 0.90 21.39 -26.07
CA TYR A 118 -0.39 22.04 -26.26
C TYR A 118 -1.32 21.20 -27.15
N ILE A 119 -0.81 20.61 -28.25
CA ILE A 119 -1.59 19.69 -29.10
C ILE A 119 -2.04 18.46 -28.29
N PHE A 120 -1.14 17.84 -27.53
CA PHE A 120 -1.51 16.71 -26.66
C PHE A 120 -2.62 17.10 -25.66
N TRP A 121 -2.53 18.29 -25.05
CA TRP A 121 -3.56 18.76 -24.12
C TRP A 121 -4.94 18.95 -24.77
N GLN A 122 -5.00 19.34 -26.04
CA GLN A 122 -6.26 19.56 -26.74
C GLN A 122 -6.84 18.27 -27.34
N GLU A 123 -5.99 17.43 -27.93
CA GLU A 123 -6.40 16.33 -28.81
C GLU A 123 -6.35 14.94 -28.15
N SER A 124 -5.74 14.80 -26.97
CA SER A 124 -5.66 13.48 -26.33
C SER A 124 -7.02 13.04 -25.78
N TYR A 125 -7.27 11.74 -25.81
CA TYR A 125 -8.42 11.15 -25.11
C TYR A 125 -8.11 10.88 -23.62
N GLU A 126 -6.84 10.64 -23.30
CA GLU A 126 -6.40 10.23 -21.97
C GLU A 126 -5.15 11.00 -21.53
N VAL A 127 -4.99 11.15 -20.21
CA VAL A 127 -3.78 11.65 -19.57
C VAL A 127 -3.11 10.52 -18.82
N ASN A 128 -1.83 10.28 -19.10
CA ASN A 128 -1.03 9.33 -18.34
C ASN A 128 -0.31 10.06 -17.19
N ARG A 129 -0.41 9.49 -15.98
CA ARG A 129 0.19 10.02 -14.74
C ARG A 129 1.71 10.22 -14.86
N ASN A 130 2.38 9.31 -15.55
CA ASN A 130 3.84 9.30 -15.71
C ASN A 130 4.29 9.99 -17.00
N SER A 131 3.39 10.72 -17.69
CA SER A 131 3.78 11.42 -18.92
C SER A 131 4.74 12.58 -18.63
N PRO A 132 5.67 12.89 -19.56
CA PRO A 132 6.54 14.06 -19.45
C PRO A 132 5.76 15.37 -19.30
N LEU A 133 4.58 15.48 -19.92
CA LEU A 133 3.70 16.64 -19.82
C LEU A 133 3.22 16.87 -18.39
N VAL A 134 2.70 15.83 -17.71
CA VAL A 134 2.23 15.93 -16.33
C VAL A 134 3.37 16.33 -15.39
N ASN A 135 4.55 15.72 -15.56
CA ASN A 135 5.72 16.05 -14.74
C ASN A 135 6.21 17.48 -14.95
N ALA A 136 6.23 17.95 -16.21
CA ALA A 136 6.60 19.32 -16.54
C ALA A 136 5.61 20.34 -15.97
N MET A 137 4.31 20.07 -16.06
CA MET A 137 3.27 20.93 -15.49
C MET A 137 3.35 20.97 -13.97
N ALA A 138 3.45 19.81 -13.31
CA ALA A 138 3.57 19.74 -11.85
C ALA A 138 4.77 20.54 -11.33
N SER A 139 5.89 20.52 -12.06
CA SER A 139 7.12 21.23 -11.70
C SER A 139 7.14 22.71 -12.12
N HIS A 140 6.10 23.20 -12.81
CA HIS A 140 6.07 24.60 -13.25
C HIS A 140 6.03 25.54 -12.04
N PRO A 141 6.81 26.63 -12.00
CA PRO A 141 6.92 27.52 -10.82
C PRO A 141 5.58 28.06 -10.29
N SER A 142 4.61 28.27 -11.18
CA SER A 142 3.26 28.75 -10.81
C SER A 142 2.37 27.68 -10.16
N LEU A 143 2.72 26.40 -10.28
CA LEU A 143 1.94 25.27 -9.72
C LEU A 143 2.68 24.63 -8.55
N ASN A 144 3.96 24.29 -8.73
CA ASN A 144 4.84 23.71 -7.72
C ASN A 144 4.21 22.51 -6.99
N TRP A 145 3.59 21.61 -7.74
CA TRP A 145 2.93 20.42 -7.20
C TRP A 145 3.94 19.32 -6.94
N ASN A 146 3.84 18.70 -5.76
CA ASN A 146 4.61 17.50 -5.45
C ASN A 146 3.94 16.23 -6.00
N ALA A 147 4.66 15.11 -6.00
CA ALA A 147 4.16 13.84 -6.54
C ALA A 147 2.87 13.36 -5.84
N ALA A 148 2.77 13.52 -4.52
CA ALA A 148 1.60 13.11 -3.75
C ALA A 148 0.34 13.89 -4.16
N TYR A 149 0.46 15.20 -4.40
CA TYR A 149 -0.64 16.03 -4.87
C TYR A 149 -1.14 15.61 -6.24
N VAL A 150 -0.22 15.30 -7.17
CA VAL A 150 -0.60 14.83 -8.50
C VAL A 150 -1.25 13.45 -8.42
N ASP A 151 -0.76 12.56 -7.54
CA ASP A 151 -1.37 11.25 -7.31
C ASP A 151 -2.82 11.37 -6.79
N ASP A 152 -3.05 12.26 -5.83
CA ASP A 152 -4.38 12.54 -5.31
C ASP A 152 -5.30 13.16 -6.36
N LEU A 153 -4.78 14.05 -7.21
CA LEU A 153 -5.53 14.58 -8.35
C LEU A 153 -6.00 13.45 -9.27
N PHE A 154 -5.14 12.49 -9.60
CA PHE A 154 -5.51 11.35 -10.45
C PHE A 154 -6.53 10.44 -9.78
N ARG A 155 -6.38 10.16 -8.47
CA ARG A 155 -7.37 9.39 -7.69
C ARG A 155 -8.74 10.06 -7.70
N GLN A 156 -8.79 11.37 -7.45
CA GLN A 156 -10.03 12.14 -7.40
C GLN A 156 -10.68 12.26 -8.78
N ALA A 157 -9.89 12.58 -9.81
CA ALA A 157 -10.38 12.68 -11.19
C ALA A 157 -11.03 11.38 -11.67
N ALA A 158 -10.47 10.21 -11.31
CA ALA A 158 -11.04 8.92 -11.68
C ALA A 158 -12.40 8.62 -11.02
N GLN A 159 -12.78 9.34 -9.96
CA GLN A 159 -14.11 9.22 -9.35
C GLN A 159 -15.18 10.06 -10.08
N ILE A 160 -14.77 11.00 -10.94
CA ILE A 160 -15.70 11.85 -11.67
C ILE A 160 -16.34 11.04 -12.80
N LYS A 161 -17.69 11.05 -12.82
CA LYS A 161 -18.50 10.50 -13.90
C LYS A 161 -18.77 11.62 -14.91
N VAL A 162 -18.22 11.48 -16.11
CA VAL A 162 -18.37 12.36 -17.27
C VAL A 162 -18.92 11.59 -18.45
#